data_AF-A0A4Z0JBN4-F1
#
_entry.id   AF-A0A4Z0JBN4-F1
#
_cell.length_a   1.000
_cell.length_b   1.000
_cell.length_c   1.000
_cell.angle_alpha   90.00
_cell.angle_beta   90.00
_cell.angle_gamma   90.00
#
_symmetry.space_group_name_H-M   'P 1'
#
loop_
_entity.id
_entity.type
_entity.pdbx_description
1 polymer ?
#
loop_
_entity_poly.entity_id
_entity_poly.type
_entity_poly.pdbx_seq_one_letter_code
_entity_poly.pdbx_strand_id
1 'polypeptide(L)'
;MQMTQGWGSWLIDLEVRWQRNRQITAIRQTLRLSFPFVLLGSLAQFVDEAWLQTNGYYYQTLHVAKWLFQLRALREYLRLISAGTLGLMAMFMAFGVSFYLVAPSTERIADRLLAGITAVISLKFFNVSRGSVLSLQPVKWVSTNLGLTGILMGLLVGLLVGNTYRWGLARQQRAADSLGAMFGITSSWVLGAALLGLLWISTQTVSLNAAFVGLLRAPLQLPHFLLGLLGVSALTSVYQWLGVLGPLTISGQSMITTQNLAAVLDHRGWQVPHPLTLHTIVNVYAQFGGSGMLLGLLFAIFLTRGACRQQRVAWLSLIPTLGNVGAPLMVGVPVVLSPLLGIPLLLAPLATISVSWLCVRLAWVPAVAYPLATGTPGPLLAYLGTGGSWPALLLALVDLAISTAIYYPFVKWHRLAQLKEGGAHDEA
;
A
#
# COMPACT_ATOMS: atom_id res chain seq x y z
N MET A 1 9.21 -11.55 -33.63
CA MET A 1 7.80 -11.17 -33.39
C MET A 1 7.72 -9.65 -33.45
N GLN A 2 7.31 -9.11 -34.60
CA GLN A 2 7.35 -7.66 -34.89
C GLN A 2 6.44 -6.91 -33.91
N MET A 3 7.04 -6.18 -32.96
CA MET A 3 6.29 -5.21 -32.15
C MET A 3 5.99 -4.01 -33.04
N THR A 4 4.76 -3.91 -33.53
CA THR A 4 4.24 -2.69 -34.15
C THR A 4 4.47 -1.51 -33.20
N GLN A 5 5.12 -0.45 -33.69
CA GLN A 5 5.32 0.79 -32.94
C GLN A 5 3.97 1.32 -32.44
N GLY A 6 3.70 1.15 -31.15
CA GLY A 6 2.46 1.56 -30.53
C GLY A 6 2.69 1.96 -29.08
N TRP A 7 1.69 2.59 -28.46
CA TRP A 7 1.75 3.05 -27.07
C TRP A 7 2.28 1.98 -26.10
N GLY A 8 1.95 0.70 -26.33
CA GLY A 8 2.44 -0.42 -25.52
C GLY A 8 3.96 -0.63 -25.59
N SER A 9 4.61 -0.50 -26.76
CA SER A 9 6.06 -0.65 -26.85
C SER A 9 6.78 0.51 -26.17
N TRP A 10 6.26 1.74 -26.34
CA TRP A 10 6.79 2.92 -25.67
C TRP A 10 6.70 2.80 -24.14
N LEU A 11 5.57 2.33 -23.60
CA LEU A 11 5.40 2.09 -22.16
C LEU A 11 6.33 1.01 -21.63
N ILE A 12 6.55 -0.07 -22.39
CA ILE A 12 7.51 -1.12 -22.01
C ILE A 12 8.93 -0.55 -21.95
N ASP A 13 9.34 0.23 -22.95
CA ASP A 13 10.69 0.79 -23.00
C ASP A 13 10.89 1.91 -21.97
N LEU A 14 9.82 2.65 -21.64
CA LEU A 14 9.81 3.57 -20.50
C LEU A 14 10.01 2.82 -19.19
N GLU A 15 9.25 1.74 -18.97
CA GLU A 15 9.39 0.90 -17.78
C GLU A 15 10.82 0.40 -17.69
N VAL A 16 11.37 -0.28 -18.72
CA VAL A 16 12.76 -0.81 -18.72
C VAL A 16 13.79 0.29 -18.40
N ARG A 17 13.69 1.47 -19.01
CA ARG A 17 14.59 2.60 -18.71
C ARG A 17 14.46 3.06 -17.25
N TRP A 18 13.25 3.12 -16.73
CA TRP A 18 12.98 3.44 -15.33
C TRP A 18 13.59 2.39 -14.38
N GLN A 19 13.50 1.10 -14.72
CA GLN A 19 14.05 0.01 -13.89
C GLN A 19 15.59 0.03 -13.82
N ARG A 20 16.25 0.49 -14.90
CA ARG A 20 17.71 0.65 -14.98
C ARG A 20 18.24 1.78 -14.08
N ASN A 21 17.39 2.68 -13.59
CA ASN A 21 17.83 3.69 -12.63
C ASN A 21 18.23 3.03 -11.31
N ARG A 22 19.47 3.25 -10.88
CA ARG A 22 20.07 2.68 -9.66
C ARG A 22 19.19 2.81 -8.42
N GLN A 23 18.52 3.96 -8.26
CA GLN A 23 17.61 4.19 -7.13
C GLN A 23 16.40 3.27 -7.18
N ILE A 24 15.78 3.14 -8.36
CA ILE A 24 14.63 2.25 -8.57
C ILE A 24 15.04 0.78 -8.42
N THR A 25 16.23 0.40 -8.90
CA THR A 25 16.79 -0.94 -8.70
C THR A 25 16.92 -1.27 -7.22
N ALA A 26 17.49 -0.37 -6.41
CA ALA A 26 17.65 -0.56 -4.97
C ALA A 26 16.29 -0.68 -4.24
N ILE A 27 15.32 0.17 -4.59
CA ILE A 27 13.95 0.09 -4.06
C ILE A 27 13.32 -1.25 -4.38
N ARG A 28 13.42 -1.70 -5.63
CA ARG A 28 12.82 -2.96 -6.07
C ARG A 28 13.44 -4.18 -5.42
N GLN A 29 14.76 -4.20 -5.27
CA GLN A 29 15.44 -5.28 -4.55
C GLN A 29 14.97 -5.36 -3.10
N THR A 30 14.81 -4.20 -2.44
CA THR A 30 14.28 -4.11 -1.09
C THR A 30 12.82 -4.57 -1.00
N LEU A 31 11.96 -4.16 -1.94
CA LEU A 31 10.58 -4.63 -2.03
C LEU A 31 10.53 -6.16 -2.22
N ARG A 32 11.32 -6.72 -3.13
CA ARG A 32 11.38 -8.18 -3.34
C ARG A 32 11.83 -8.92 -2.08
N LEU A 33 12.80 -8.39 -1.35
CA LEU A 33 13.30 -8.98 -0.10
C LEU A 33 12.26 -8.92 1.03
N SER A 34 11.43 -7.89 1.05
CA SER A 34 10.39 -7.75 2.08
C SER A 34 9.13 -8.60 1.85
N PHE A 35 8.92 -9.12 0.64
CA PHE A 35 7.71 -9.86 0.27
C PHE A 35 7.33 -10.98 1.27
N PRO A 36 8.24 -11.88 1.72
CA PRO A 36 7.88 -12.95 2.66
C PRO A 36 7.36 -12.41 3.99
N PHE A 37 7.94 -11.31 4.50
CA PHE A 37 7.53 -10.69 5.75
C PHE A 37 6.18 -9.99 5.63
N VAL A 38 5.97 -9.25 4.53
CA VAL A 38 4.67 -8.62 4.25
C VAL A 38 3.59 -9.67 4.09
N LEU A 39 3.88 -10.74 3.34
CA LEU A 39 2.94 -11.84 3.15
C LEU A 39 2.54 -12.48 4.48
N LEU A 40 3.53 -12.88 5.30
CA LEU A 40 3.28 -13.52 6.58
C LEU A 40 2.50 -12.60 7.52
N GLY A 41 2.89 -11.33 7.61
CA GLY A 41 2.25 -10.34 8.46
C GLY A 41 0.83 -10.00 8.02
N SER A 42 0.61 -9.84 6.72
CA SER A 42 -0.73 -9.58 6.16
C SER A 42 -1.64 -10.79 6.27
N LEU A 43 -1.12 -12.02 6.16
CA LEU A 43 -1.89 -13.23 6.42
C LEU A 43 -2.31 -13.30 7.90
N ALA A 44 -1.38 -13.08 8.83
CA ALA A 44 -1.69 -13.06 10.25
C ALA A 44 -2.70 -11.96 10.61
N GLN A 45 -2.55 -10.77 10.01
CA GLN A 45 -3.50 -9.67 10.16
C GLN A 45 -4.88 -10.05 9.62
N PHE A 46 -4.94 -10.61 8.40
CA PHE A 46 -6.20 -11.04 7.80
C PHE A 46 -6.90 -12.10 8.65
N VAL A 47 -6.18 -13.09 9.16
CA VAL A 47 -6.78 -14.11 10.02
C VAL A 47 -7.28 -13.50 11.34
N ASP A 48 -6.52 -12.61 11.99
CA ASP A 48 -7.01 -11.90 13.19
C ASP A 48 -8.31 -11.14 12.87
N GLU A 49 -8.27 -10.26 11.87
CA GLU A 49 -9.37 -9.36 11.54
C GLU A 49 -10.62 -10.08 11.01
N ALA A 50 -10.45 -11.12 10.19
CA ALA A 50 -11.56 -11.78 9.51
C ALA A 50 -12.15 -12.94 10.34
N TRP A 51 -11.33 -13.68 11.09
CA TRP A 51 -11.74 -14.90 11.80
C TRP A 51 -11.87 -14.75 13.31
N LEU A 52 -11.06 -13.88 13.94
CA LEU A 52 -10.95 -13.85 15.40
C LEU A 52 -11.58 -12.61 16.05
N GLN A 53 -11.65 -11.49 15.32
CA GLN A 53 -12.31 -10.28 15.80
C GLN A 53 -13.84 -10.41 15.73
N THR A 54 -14.54 -9.79 16.67
CA THR A 54 -16.01 -9.85 16.79
C THR A 54 -16.76 -9.23 15.61
N ASN A 55 -16.11 -8.31 14.90
CA ASN A 55 -16.57 -7.69 13.66
C ASN A 55 -16.05 -8.40 12.40
N GLY A 56 -15.34 -9.52 12.55
CA GLY A 56 -14.81 -10.30 11.45
C GLY A 56 -15.89 -11.11 10.74
N TYR A 57 -15.80 -11.17 9.41
CA TYR A 57 -16.80 -11.85 8.59
C TYR A 57 -16.98 -13.33 8.96
N TYR A 58 -15.87 -14.08 9.08
CA TYR A 58 -15.91 -15.50 9.41
C TYR A 58 -16.27 -15.72 10.87
N TYR A 59 -15.86 -14.82 11.76
CA TYR A 59 -16.26 -14.87 13.17
C TYR A 59 -17.78 -14.90 13.33
N GLN A 60 -18.48 -13.99 12.64
CA GLN A 60 -19.93 -13.85 12.71
C GLN A 60 -20.66 -14.97 11.94
N THR A 61 -20.22 -15.28 10.73
CA THR A 61 -20.91 -16.27 9.86
C THR A 61 -20.72 -17.71 10.34
N LEU A 62 -19.49 -18.08 10.72
CA LEU A 62 -19.16 -19.44 11.17
C LEU A 62 -19.26 -19.62 12.69
N HIS A 63 -19.71 -18.59 13.41
CA HIS A 63 -19.85 -18.60 14.87
C HIS A 63 -18.59 -19.11 15.58
N VAL A 64 -17.42 -18.58 15.19
CA VAL A 64 -16.08 -19.07 15.62
C VAL A 64 -15.94 -19.11 17.15
N ALA A 65 -16.63 -18.21 17.85
CA ALA A 65 -16.77 -18.19 19.30
C ALA A 65 -17.17 -19.53 19.93
N LYS A 66 -17.94 -20.36 19.23
CA LYS A 66 -18.55 -21.57 19.78
C LYS A 66 -17.63 -22.79 19.74
N TRP A 67 -16.67 -22.83 18.81
CA TRP A 67 -15.86 -24.04 18.56
C TRP A 67 -14.36 -23.81 18.69
N LEU A 68 -13.89 -22.57 18.57
CA LEU A 68 -12.46 -22.27 18.68
C LEU A 68 -12.08 -21.99 20.14
N PHE A 69 -11.35 -22.93 20.75
CA PHE A 69 -10.82 -22.75 22.10
C PHE A 69 -9.68 -21.73 22.12
N GLN A 70 -9.53 -21.01 23.24
CA GLN A 70 -8.44 -20.05 23.47
C GLN A 70 -8.30 -18.93 22.42
N LEU A 71 -9.42 -18.44 21.90
CA LEU A 71 -9.50 -17.31 20.95
C LEU A 71 -8.58 -16.13 21.30
N ARG A 72 -8.53 -15.76 22.58
CA ARG A 72 -7.71 -14.66 23.07
C ARG A 72 -6.21 -14.92 22.85
N ALA A 73 -5.73 -16.12 23.19
CA ALA A 73 -4.31 -16.47 23.03
C ALA A 73 -3.93 -16.52 21.55
N LEU A 74 -4.76 -17.11 20.69
CA LEU A 74 -4.51 -17.14 19.26
C LEU A 74 -4.49 -15.73 18.64
N ARG A 75 -5.40 -14.86 19.07
CA ARG A 75 -5.45 -13.45 18.66
C ARG A 75 -4.19 -12.70 19.09
N GLU A 76 -3.76 -12.85 20.34
CA GLU A 76 -2.53 -12.24 20.84
C GLU A 76 -1.30 -12.72 20.05
N TYR A 77 -1.24 -14.02 19.72
CA TYR A 77 -0.17 -14.61 18.90
C TYR A 77 -0.14 -14.06 17.47
N LEU A 78 -1.28 -14.05 16.77
CA LEU A 78 -1.35 -13.50 15.40
C LEU A 78 -1.06 -12.00 15.34
N ARG A 79 -1.49 -11.25 16.35
CA ARG A 79 -1.16 -9.83 16.49
C ARG A 79 0.33 -9.62 16.72
N LEU A 80 0.98 -10.48 17.50
CA LEU A 80 2.43 -10.43 17.68
C LEU A 80 3.15 -10.65 16.34
N ILE A 81 2.74 -11.65 15.54
CA ILE A 81 3.30 -11.91 14.22
C ILE A 81 3.11 -10.70 13.30
N SER A 82 1.87 -10.20 13.19
CA SER A 82 1.55 -9.05 12.34
C SER A 82 2.30 -7.79 12.76
N ALA A 83 2.32 -7.46 14.06
CA ALA A 83 3.02 -6.29 14.56
C ALA A 83 4.54 -6.39 14.38
N GLY A 84 5.13 -7.57 14.61
CA GLY A 84 6.57 -7.78 14.46
C GLY A 84 7.04 -7.75 13.00
N THR A 85 6.21 -8.19 12.06
CA THR A 85 6.56 -8.23 10.63
C THR A 85 6.19 -6.93 9.91
N LEU A 86 4.93 -6.50 10.00
CA LEU A 86 4.44 -5.31 9.30
C LEU A 86 4.84 -4.02 10.00
N GLY A 87 4.93 -4.00 11.33
CA GLY A 87 5.17 -2.80 12.14
C GLY A 87 6.58 -2.21 12.02
N LEU A 88 7.53 -2.97 11.44
CA LEU A 88 8.91 -2.54 11.21
C LEU A 88 9.22 -2.29 9.73
N MET A 89 8.21 -2.37 8.87
CA MET A 89 8.40 -2.36 7.43
C MET A 89 9.02 -1.06 6.91
N ALA A 90 8.68 0.11 7.48
CA ALA A 90 9.34 1.36 7.12
C ALA A 90 10.85 1.35 7.42
N MET A 91 11.25 0.77 8.56
CA MET A 91 12.65 0.63 8.92
C MET A 91 13.37 -0.32 7.97
N PHE A 92 12.74 -1.45 7.66
CA PHE A 92 13.26 -2.41 6.70
C PHE A 92 13.49 -1.76 5.32
N MET A 93 12.54 -0.92 4.88
CA MET A 93 12.64 -0.19 3.62
C MET A 93 13.77 0.85 3.67
N ALA A 94 13.91 1.61 4.76
CA ALA A 94 15.03 2.55 4.93
C ALA A 94 16.39 1.85 4.88
N PHE A 95 16.52 0.74 5.63
CA PHE A 95 17.75 -0.05 5.67
C PHE A 95 18.08 -0.62 4.30
N GLY A 96 17.15 -1.37 3.70
CA GLY A 96 17.40 -2.11 2.47
C GLY A 96 17.68 -1.19 1.29
N VAL A 97 16.93 -0.09 1.16
CA VAL A 97 17.15 0.87 0.07
C VAL A 97 18.54 1.48 0.16
N SER A 98 18.95 1.93 1.35
CA SER A 98 20.28 2.51 1.56
C SER A 98 21.38 1.48 1.31
N PHE A 99 21.21 0.25 1.83
CA PHE A 99 22.14 -0.86 1.65
C PHE A 99 22.35 -1.21 0.16
N TYR A 100 21.27 -1.45 -0.59
CA TYR A 100 21.34 -1.82 -2.00
C TYR A 100 21.78 -0.66 -2.89
N LEU A 101 21.48 0.58 -2.51
CA LEU A 101 21.93 1.76 -3.26
C LEU A 101 23.45 1.95 -3.15
N VAL A 102 24.03 1.70 -1.98
CA VAL A 102 25.49 1.80 -1.72
C VAL A 102 26.27 0.63 -2.31
N ALA A 103 25.63 -0.54 -2.47
CA ALA A 103 26.31 -1.77 -2.88
C ALA A 103 27.20 -1.66 -4.14
N PRO A 104 26.83 -0.95 -5.22
CA PRO A 104 27.69 -0.78 -6.39
C PRO A 104 28.86 0.20 -6.20
N SER A 105 28.90 0.94 -5.09
CA SER A 105 29.91 1.99 -4.83
C SER A 105 31.04 1.54 -3.89
N THR A 106 30.92 0.36 -3.27
CA THR A 106 31.93 -0.19 -2.36
C THR A 106 31.83 -1.71 -2.33
N GLU A 107 32.98 -2.40 -2.31
CA GLU A 107 33.05 -3.85 -2.12
C GLU A 107 32.88 -4.24 -0.64
N ARG A 108 33.14 -3.31 0.28
CA ARG A 108 33.09 -3.56 1.72
C ARG A 108 31.65 -3.66 2.19
N ILE A 109 31.32 -4.81 2.77
CA ILE A 109 29.99 -5.06 3.34
C ILE A 109 29.71 -4.11 4.51
N ALA A 110 30.73 -3.76 5.30
CA ALA A 110 30.61 -2.87 6.46
C ALA A 110 30.03 -1.49 6.08
N ASP A 111 30.49 -0.90 4.97
CA ASP A 111 30.00 0.39 4.46
C ASP A 111 28.50 0.32 4.12
N ARG A 112 28.09 -0.77 3.47
CA ARG A 112 26.69 -1.02 3.10
C ARG A 112 25.81 -1.17 4.33
N LEU A 113 26.28 -1.91 5.34
CA LEU A 113 25.59 -2.09 6.63
C LEU A 113 25.46 -0.77 7.39
N LEU A 114 26.53 0.02 7.48
CA LEU A 114 26.51 1.31 8.15
C LEU A 114 25.56 2.31 7.49
N ALA A 115 25.50 2.34 6.16
CA ALA A 115 24.54 3.16 5.44
C ALA A 115 23.09 2.74 5.75
N GLY A 116 22.83 1.43 5.82
CA GLY A 116 21.53 0.90 6.21
C GLY A 116 21.15 1.26 7.65
N ILE A 117 22.05 1.06 8.62
CA ILE A 117 21.83 1.39 10.03
C ILE A 117 21.60 2.89 10.20
N THR A 118 22.40 3.71 9.52
CA THR A 118 22.25 5.17 9.53
C THR A 118 20.88 5.58 9.00
N ALA A 119 20.36 4.91 7.96
CA ALA A 119 19.02 5.18 7.42
C ALA A 119 17.90 4.87 8.43
N VAL A 120 18.01 3.78 9.17
CA VAL A 120 17.06 3.44 10.24
C VAL A 120 17.09 4.47 11.37
N ILE A 121 18.29 4.88 11.80
CA ILE A 121 18.44 5.90 12.85
C ILE A 121 17.87 7.23 12.38
N SER A 122 18.19 7.66 11.15
CA SER A 122 17.65 8.88 10.55
C SER A 122 16.12 8.85 10.47
N LEU A 123 15.52 7.73 10.06
CA LEU A 123 14.06 7.57 10.01
C LEU A 123 13.42 7.79 11.37
N LYS A 124 14.05 7.29 12.45
CA LYS A 124 13.54 7.47 13.81
C LYS A 124 13.47 8.93 14.24
N PHE A 125 14.39 9.78 13.80
CA PHE A 125 14.35 11.22 14.13
C PHE A 125 13.17 11.95 13.47
N PHE A 126 12.76 11.54 12.27
CA PHE A 126 11.59 12.10 11.59
C PHE A 126 10.25 11.49 12.07
N ASN A 127 10.30 10.45 12.91
CA ASN A 127 9.11 9.74 13.38
C ASN A 127 8.94 9.73 14.90
N VAL A 128 9.31 10.84 15.54
CA VAL A 128 9.14 11.04 16.98
C VAL A 128 7.81 11.73 17.28
N SER A 129 7.18 11.36 18.39
CA SER A 129 6.02 12.07 18.93
C SER A 129 6.42 13.47 19.38
N ARG A 130 5.83 14.49 18.74
CA ARG A 130 6.05 15.91 19.06
C ARG A 130 5.86 16.21 20.55
N GLY A 131 4.79 15.69 21.15
CA GLY A 131 4.51 15.88 22.57
C GLY A 131 5.61 15.31 23.48
N SER A 132 6.22 14.18 23.09
CA SER A 132 7.31 13.62 23.90
C SER A 132 8.57 14.51 23.90
N VAL A 133 8.90 15.10 22.75
CA VAL A 133 10.10 15.94 22.60
C VAL A 133 9.91 17.31 23.22
N LEU A 134 8.81 18.00 22.91
CA LEU A 134 8.58 19.37 23.36
C LEU A 134 8.27 19.46 24.85
N SER A 135 7.69 18.41 25.45
CA SER A 135 7.42 18.34 26.89
C SER A 135 8.54 17.67 27.68
N LEU A 136 9.70 17.41 27.07
CA LEU A 136 10.87 16.75 27.68
C LEU A 136 10.53 15.43 28.40
N GLN A 137 9.56 14.69 27.86
CA GLN A 137 9.20 13.35 28.32
C GLN A 137 10.12 12.31 27.65
N PRO A 138 10.16 11.06 28.15
CA PRO A 138 10.85 9.98 27.45
C PRO A 138 10.42 9.92 25.98
N VAL A 139 11.41 9.93 25.08
CA VAL A 139 11.19 9.99 23.63
C VAL A 139 10.34 8.82 23.18
N LYS A 140 9.15 9.11 22.62
CA LYS A 140 8.23 8.10 22.08
C LYS A 140 8.19 8.18 20.56
N TRP A 141 8.28 7.04 19.89
CA TRP A 141 8.12 6.96 18.43
C TRP A 141 6.67 6.65 18.06
N VAL A 142 6.22 7.16 16.92
CA VAL A 142 4.86 6.89 16.43
C VAL A 142 4.86 5.54 15.69
N SER A 143 4.43 4.49 16.38
CA SER A 143 4.48 3.10 15.89
C SER A 143 3.71 2.88 14.59
N THR A 144 2.57 3.56 14.40
CA THR A 144 1.76 3.46 13.18
C THR A 144 2.53 3.88 11.93
N ASN A 145 3.41 4.87 12.05
CA ASN A 145 4.24 5.38 10.96
C ASN A 145 5.49 4.53 10.69
N LEU A 146 5.74 3.49 11.47
CA LEU A 146 6.84 2.54 11.22
C LEU A 146 6.37 1.32 10.40
N GLY A 147 5.05 1.15 10.28
CA GLY A 147 4.44 0.03 9.56
C GLY A 147 4.28 0.27 8.05
N LEU A 148 3.24 -0.34 7.47
CA LEU A 148 2.95 -0.26 6.03
C LEU A 148 2.67 1.16 5.51
N THR A 149 2.10 2.06 6.34
CA THR A 149 1.90 3.47 5.96
C THR A 149 3.21 4.25 5.94
N GLY A 150 4.22 3.79 6.67
CA GLY A 150 5.54 4.40 6.76
C GLY A 150 6.51 4.02 5.66
N ILE A 151 6.17 3.06 4.80
CA ILE A 151 7.05 2.57 3.74
C ILE A 151 7.57 3.70 2.87
N LEU A 152 6.69 4.63 2.43
CA LEU A 152 7.10 5.80 1.65
C LEU A 152 8.19 6.62 2.37
N MET A 153 8.01 6.86 3.67
CA MET A 153 9.01 7.58 4.46
C MET A 153 10.32 6.79 4.55
N GLY A 154 10.24 5.48 4.76
CA GLY A 154 11.40 4.59 4.73
C GLY A 154 12.14 4.65 3.40
N LEU A 155 11.43 4.61 2.27
CA LEU A 155 12.00 4.76 0.93
C LEU A 155 12.72 6.09 0.77
N LEU A 156 12.07 7.21 1.13
CA LEU A 156 12.65 8.56 0.99
C LEU A 156 13.91 8.73 1.84
N VAL A 157 13.86 8.35 3.12
CA VAL A 157 15.01 8.43 4.03
C VAL A 157 16.13 7.50 3.57
N GLY A 158 15.81 6.27 3.16
CA GLY A 158 16.77 5.30 2.63
C GLY A 158 17.49 5.81 1.38
N LEU A 159 16.76 6.45 0.44
CA LEU A 159 17.36 7.09 -0.73
C LEU A 159 18.25 8.28 -0.35
N LEU A 160 17.80 9.12 0.58
CA LEU A 160 18.55 10.30 1.02
C LEU A 160 19.87 9.87 1.65
N VAL A 161 19.82 8.95 2.61
CA VAL A 161 21.00 8.42 3.31
C VAL A 161 21.90 7.64 2.36
N GLY A 162 21.36 6.76 1.51
CA GLY A 162 22.17 6.01 0.57
C GLY A 162 22.90 6.90 -0.45
N ASN A 163 22.26 7.93 -1.00
CA ASN A 163 22.91 8.85 -1.95
C ASN A 163 24.02 9.69 -1.30
N THR A 164 23.75 10.23 -0.12
CA THR A 164 24.73 11.03 0.64
C THR A 164 25.90 10.18 1.12
N TYR A 165 25.65 8.94 1.56
CA TYR A 165 26.71 8.00 1.96
C TYR A 165 27.64 7.67 0.78
N ARG A 166 27.08 7.40 -0.40
CA ARG A 166 27.85 7.19 -1.65
C ARG A 166 28.71 8.39 -2.03
N TRP A 167 28.15 9.58 -1.88
CA TRP A 167 28.88 10.81 -2.14
C TRP A 167 30.03 11.02 -1.15
N GLY A 168 29.81 10.67 0.13
CA GLY A 168 30.86 10.66 1.15
C GLY A 168 31.99 9.67 0.81
N LEU A 169 31.64 8.43 0.45
CA LEU A 169 32.58 7.40 0.01
C LEU A 169 33.43 7.87 -1.18
N ALA A 170 32.81 8.46 -2.20
CA ALA A 170 33.51 8.94 -3.39
C ALA A 170 34.52 10.07 -3.07
N ARG A 171 34.30 10.84 -2.00
CA ARG A 171 35.23 11.87 -1.53
C ARG A 171 36.35 11.30 -0.66
N GLN A 172 36.03 10.34 0.20
CA GLN A 172 36.98 9.75 1.14
C GLN A 172 37.89 8.68 0.52
N GLN A 173 37.57 8.08 -0.63
CA GLN A 173 38.52 7.24 -1.36
C GLN A 173 39.83 7.97 -1.72
N ARG A 174 39.88 9.30 -1.59
CA ARG A 174 41.09 10.12 -1.75
C ARG A 174 41.90 10.32 -0.45
N ALA A 175 41.39 9.91 0.71
CA ALA A 175 42.02 10.06 2.02
C ALA A 175 42.19 8.68 2.69
N ALA A 176 43.44 8.28 2.93
CA ALA A 176 43.85 6.89 3.14
C ALA A 176 43.56 6.27 4.52
N ASP A 177 42.43 6.57 5.19
CA ASP A 177 42.09 5.92 6.48
C ASP A 177 40.63 5.51 6.57
N SER A 178 40.36 4.19 6.61
CA SER A 178 39.02 3.64 6.39
C SER A 178 38.06 3.74 7.57
N LEU A 179 38.54 3.66 8.83
CA LEU A 179 37.66 3.63 10.00
C LEU A 179 37.20 5.02 10.44
N GLY A 180 38.11 6.00 10.51
CA GLY A 180 37.77 7.39 10.82
C GLY A 180 36.86 8.01 9.75
N ALA A 181 37.07 7.62 8.50
CA ALA A 181 36.24 7.97 7.37
C ALA A 181 34.77 7.54 7.55
N MET A 182 34.56 6.25 7.84
CA MET A 182 33.25 5.65 8.08
C MET A 182 32.54 6.31 9.26
N PHE A 183 33.24 6.47 10.39
CA PHE A 183 32.71 7.10 11.59
C PHE A 183 32.32 8.57 11.33
N GLY A 184 33.13 9.29 10.54
CA GLY A 184 32.84 10.66 10.14
C GLY A 184 31.54 10.77 9.35
N ILE A 185 31.38 9.99 8.28
CA ILE A 185 30.16 10.04 7.45
C ILE A 185 28.92 9.71 8.29
N THR A 186 28.95 8.61 9.05
CA THR A 186 27.78 8.19 9.83
C THR A 186 27.44 9.20 10.91
N SER A 187 28.43 9.69 11.65
CA SER A 187 28.21 10.61 12.77
C SER A 187 27.73 11.98 12.28
N SER A 188 28.36 12.53 11.24
CA SER A 188 27.93 13.79 10.64
C SER A 188 26.49 13.71 10.12
N TRP A 189 26.11 12.58 9.51
CA TRP A 189 24.73 12.38 9.12
C TRP A 189 23.83 12.32 10.34
N VAL A 190 24.03 11.39 11.27
CA VAL A 190 23.16 11.20 12.44
C VAL A 190 22.91 12.51 13.18
N LEU A 191 23.94 13.34 13.39
CA LEU A 191 23.79 14.67 13.99
C LEU A 191 22.97 15.62 13.12
N GLY A 192 23.20 15.65 11.80
CA GLY A 192 22.37 16.38 10.85
C GLY A 192 20.91 15.91 10.81
N ALA A 193 20.65 14.60 10.85
CA ALA A 193 19.30 14.03 10.94
C ALA A 193 18.60 14.48 12.21
N ALA A 194 19.31 14.45 13.34
CA ALA A 194 18.76 14.86 14.62
C ALA A 194 18.37 16.34 14.61
N LEU A 195 19.23 17.20 14.06
CA LEU A 195 18.95 18.62 13.90
C LEU A 195 17.73 18.87 12.98
N LEU A 196 17.72 18.23 11.80
CA LEU A 196 16.61 18.37 10.85
C LEU A 196 15.30 17.79 11.41
N GLY A 197 15.37 16.67 12.13
CA GLY A 197 14.25 16.06 12.82
C GLY A 197 13.69 16.98 13.92
N LEU A 198 14.57 17.63 14.69
CA LEU A 198 14.16 18.60 15.70
C LEU A 198 13.48 19.82 15.07
N LEU A 199 14.04 20.36 13.98
CA LEU A 199 13.44 21.45 13.20
C LEU A 199 12.08 21.05 12.62
N TRP A 200 11.96 19.82 12.13
CA TRP A 200 10.71 19.27 11.63
C TRP A 200 9.65 19.22 12.74
N ILE A 201 10.01 18.71 13.92
CA ILE A 201 9.10 18.57 15.07
C ILE A 201 8.71 19.94 15.67
N SER A 202 9.61 20.93 15.63
CA SER A 202 9.33 22.26 16.14
C SER A 202 8.39 23.06 15.23
N THR A 203 8.52 22.90 13.90
CA THR A 203 7.75 23.66 12.91
C THR A 203 6.40 23.02 12.56
N GLN A 204 6.30 21.68 12.54
CA GLN A 204 5.10 20.98 12.09
C GLN A 204 4.20 20.61 13.27
N THR A 205 2.91 20.94 13.17
CA THR A 205 1.91 20.60 14.19
C THR A 205 1.28 19.21 13.95
N VAL A 206 1.41 18.68 12.74
CA VAL A 206 0.78 17.43 12.28
C VAL A 206 1.86 16.49 11.73
N SER A 207 1.72 15.18 11.95
CA SER A 207 2.64 14.19 11.37
C SER A 207 2.49 14.15 9.84
N LEU A 208 3.54 13.75 9.11
CA LEU A 208 3.48 13.62 7.64
C LEU A 208 2.29 12.76 7.18
N ASN A 209 2.05 11.64 7.86
CA ASN A 209 0.92 10.76 7.55
C ASN A 209 -0.43 11.44 7.78
N ALA A 210 -0.58 12.24 8.84
CA ALA A 210 -1.81 12.98 9.06
C ALA A 210 -1.96 14.17 8.09
N ALA A 211 -0.88 14.78 7.63
CA ALA A 211 -0.91 15.77 6.55
C ALA A 211 -1.38 15.14 5.23
N PHE A 212 -0.88 13.94 4.88
CA PHE A 212 -1.36 13.17 3.72
C PHE A 212 -2.86 12.84 3.81
N VAL A 213 -3.33 12.35 4.96
CA VAL A 213 -4.76 12.09 5.18
C VAL A 213 -5.59 13.38 5.10
N GLY A 214 -5.04 14.52 5.56
CA GLY A 214 -5.66 15.83 5.40
C GLY A 214 -5.87 16.21 3.92
N LEU A 215 -4.86 15.96 3.08
CA LEU A 215 -4.94 16.22 1.63
C LEU A 215 -5.99 15.35 0.94
N LEU A 216 -6.22 14.11 1.41
CA LEU A 216 -7.30 13.25 0.89
C LEU A 216 -8.69 13.83 1.10
N ARG A 217 -8.88 14.81 2.01
CA ARG A 217 -10.18 15.46 2.19
C ARG A 217 -10.43 16.58 1.19
N ALA A 218 -9.40 17.15 0.59
CA ALA A 218 -9.54 18.30 -0.31
C ALA A 218 -10.49 18.03 -1.49
N PRO A 219 -10.45 16.86 -2.19
CA PRO A 219 -11.38 16.59 -3.27
C PRO A 219 -12.85 16.55 -2.83
N LEU A 220 -13.14 16.21 -1.57
CA LEU A 220 -14.52 16.14 -1.07
C LEU A 220 -15.17 17.52 -0.93
N GLN A 221 -14.40 18.60 -1.02
CA GLN A 221 -14.89 19.98 -1.02
C GLN A 221 -15.31 20.46 -2.41
N LEU A 222 -15.11 19.65 -3.46
CA LEU A 222 -15.49 19.99 -4.83
C LEU A 222 -17.02 20.07 -4.99
N PRO A 223 -17.52 20.96 -5.87
CA PRO A 223 -18.96 21.16 -6.07
C PRO A 223 -19.67 19.92 -6.67
N HIS A 224 -18.94 19.14 -7.47
CA HIS A 224 -19.46 17.88 -8.02
C HIS A 224 -19.02 16.72 -7.13
N PHE A 225 -19.98 16.12 -6.42
CA PHE A 225 -19.69 15.03 -5.50
C PHE A 225 -18.97 13.84 -6.15
N LEU A 226 -19.31 13.51 -7.42
CA LEU A 226 -18.61 12.48 -8.20
C LEU A 226 -17.12 12.82 -8.38
N LEU A 227 -16.79 14.07 -8.73
CA LEU A 227 -15.40 14.51 -8.85
C LEU A 227 -14.66 14.40 -7.51
N GLY A 228 -15.36 14.62 -6.40
CA GLY A 228 -14.82 14.38 -5.07
C GLY A 228 -14.47 12.92 -4.83
N LEU A 229 -15.38 11.98 -5.13
CA LEU A 229 -15.13 10.54 -4.99
C LEU A 229 -13.96 10.07 -5.87
N LEU A 230 -13.95 10.49 -7.13
CA LEU A 230 -12.88 10.19 -8.09
C LEU A 230 -11.55 10.79 -7.63
N GLY A 231 -11.55 12.03 -7.17
CA GLY A 231 -10.35 12.71 -6.68
C GLY A 231 -9.75 12.04 -5.44
N VAL A 232 -10.59 11.62 -4.47
CA VAL A 232 -10.12 10.85 -3.31
C VAL A 232 -9.49 9.53 -3.73
N SER A 233 -10.15 8.78 -4.62
CA SER A 233 -9.64 7.50 -5.10
C SER A 233 -8.34 7.67 -5.88
N ALA A 234 -8.26 8.66 -6.79
CA ALA A 234 -7.04 8.97 -7.53
C ALA A 234 -5.86 9.29 -6.60
N LEU A 235 -6.06 10.15 -5.60
CA LEU A 235 -5.00 10.48 -4.64
C LEU A 235 -4.59 9.25 -3.81
N THR A 236 -5.55 8.42 -3.40
CA THR A 236 -5.27 7.19 -2.66
C THR A 236 -4.43 6.22 -3.50
N SER A 237 -4.78 6.04 -4.79
CA SER A 237 -4.00 5.23 -5.73
C SER A 237 -2.59 5.79 -5.96
N VAL A 238 -2.44 7.12 -6.04
CA VAL A 238 -1.12 7.76 -6.17
C VAL A 238 -0.27 7.51 -4.91
N TYR A 239 -0.84 7.65 -3.71
CA TYR A 239 -0.10 7.36 -2.48
C TYR A 239 0.30 5.89 -2.35
N GLN A 240 -0.58 4.98 -2.76
CA GLN A 240 -0.24 3.56 -2.83
C GLN A 240 0.87 3.28 -3.85
N TRP A 241 0.81 3.92 -5.02
CA TRP A 241 1.85 3.83 -6.03
C TRP A 241 3.20 4.35 -5.50
N LEU A 242 3.20 5.43 -4.71
CA LEU A 242 4.40 5.94 -4.04
C LEU A 242 4.91 5.02 -2.93
N GLY A 243 4.06 4.14 -2.39
CA GLY A 243 4.45 3.13 -1.40
C GLY A 243 3.74 3.26 -0.05
N VAL A 244 2.67 4.04 0.09
CA VAL A 244 1.84 4.05 1.30
C VAL A 244 0.86 2.89 1.23
N LEU A 245 1.22 1.73 1.79
CA LEU A 245 0.47 0.47 1.60
C LEU A 245 -0.54 0.17 2.71
N GLY A 246 -0.51 0.93 3.80
CA GLY A 246 -1.47 0.75 4.90
C GLY A 246 -2.83 1.39 4.63
N PRO A 247 -3.83 1.09 5.46
CA PRO A 247 -5.18 1.66 5.32
C PRO A 247 -5.15 3.18 5.50
N LEU A 248 -5.73 3.89 4.53
CA LEU A 248 -5.90 5.35 4.54
C LEU A 248 -7.36 5.67 4.86
N THR A 249 -7.65 5.89 6.15
CA THR A 249 -9.02 6.19 6.59
C THR A 249 -9.26 7.69 6.65
N ILE A 250 -10.26 8.16 5.91
CA ILE A 250 -10.75 9.53 6.02
C ILE A 250 -11.74 9.60 7.18
N SER A 251 -11.34 10.21 8.29
CA SER A 251 -12.23 10.42 9.45
C SER A 251 -13.32 11.45 9.14
N GLY A 252 -14.50 11.29 9.77
CA GLY A 252 -15.65 12.20 9.63
C GLY A 252 -16.86 11.62 8.89
N GLN A 253 -16.79 10.39 8.37
CA GLN A 253 -17.88 9.74 7.64
C GLN A 253 -18.90 9.01 8.53
N SER A 254 -18.59 8.83 9.82
CA SER A 254 -19.39 7.99 10.74
C SER A 254 -20.82 8.49 10.93
N MET A 255 -21.05 9.80 10.92
CA MET A 255 -22.40 10.37 11.06
C MET A 255 -23.27 10.03 9.85
N ILE A 256 -22.73 10.19 8.64
CA ILE A 256 -23.42 9.93 7.37
C ILE A 256 -23.78 8.44 7.26
N THR A 257 -22.84 7.55 7.59
CA THR A 257 -23.11 6.10 7.58
C THR A 257 -24.16 5.70 8.61
N THR A 258 -24.17 6.33 9.77
CA THR A 258 -25.15 6.06 10.84
C THR A 258 -26.56 6.50 10.43
N GLN A 259 -26.70 7.64 9.76
CA GLN A 259 -28.00 8.12 9.24
C GLN A 259 -28.57 7.18 8.18
N ASN A 260 -27.75 6.68 7.26
CA ASN A 260 -28.19 5.69 6.28
C ASN A 260 -28.63 4.37 6.94
N LEU A 261 -27.87 3.90 7.94
CA LEU A 261 -28.23 2.69 8.68
C LEU A 261 -29.56 2.87 9.42
N ALA A 262 -29.75 4.00 10.10
CA ALA A 262 -30.99 4.32 10.80
C ALA A 262 -32.20 4.32 9.85
N ALA A 263 -32.06 4.91 8.66
CA ALA A 263 -33.14 4.96 7.67
C ALA A 263 -33.58 3.56 7.18
N VAL A 264 -32.63 2.65 6.94
CA VAL A 264 -32.94 1.27 6.51
C VAL A 264 -33.51 0.41 7.65
N LEU A 265 -33.16 0.71 8.90
CA LEU A 265 -33.72 0.02 10.06
C LEU A 265 -35.14 0.50 10.41
N ASP A 266 -35.41 1.80 10.23
CA ASP A 266 -36.70 2.41 10.57
C ASP A 266 -37.74 2.24 9.46
N HIS A 267 -37.32 2.28 8.19
CA HIS A 267 -38.20 2.14 7.04
C HIS A 267 -37.78 0.91 6.23
N ARG A 268 -38.73 0.01 5.91
CA ARG A 268 -38.49 -1.21 5.09
C ARG A 268 -38.25 -0.89 3.60
N GLY A 269 -37.51 0.19 3.31
CA GLY A 269 -37.25 0.70 1.97
C GLY A 269 -35.77 1.00 1.74
N TRP A 270 -35.40 1.12 0.46
CA TRP A 270 -34.03 1.34 0.00
C TRP A 270 -33.67 2.81 -0.18
N GLN A 271 -34.56 3.72 0.24
CA GLN A 271 -34.35 5.15 0.17
C GLN A 271 -33.57 5.60 1.40
N VAL A 272 -32.27 5.82 1.22
CA VAL A 272 -31.40 6.35 2.27
C VAL A 272 -31.14 7.85 2.05
N PRO A 273 -30.93 8.64 3.11
CA PRO A 273 -30.66 10.08 3.00
C PRO A 273 -29.43 10.42 2.17
N HIS A 274 -28.39 9.57 2.25
CA HIS A 274 -27.11 9.80 1.59
C HIS A 274 -26.67 8.57 0.77
N PRO A 275 -27.29 8.31 -0.40
CA PRO A 275 -27.02 7.11 -1.18
C PRO A 275 -25.62 7.11 -1.84
N LEU A 276 -25.09 8.30 -2.12
CA LEU A 276 -23.81 8.50 -2.79
C LEU A 276 -22.81 8.99 -1.73
N THR A 277 -21.92 8.10 -1.27
CA THR A 277 -20.89 8.41 -0.25
C THR A 277 -19.59 7.66 -0.56
N LEU A 278 -18.50 8.00 0.13
CA LEU A 278 -17.25 7.22 0.04
C LEU A 278 -17.49 5.78 0.52
N HIS A 279 -18.27 5.60 1.60
CA HIS A 279 -18.60 4.27 2.09
C HIS A 279 -19.43 3.46 1.09
N THR A 280 -20.50 4.04 0.54
CA THR A 280 -21.46 3.32 -0.30
C THR A 280 -20.91 2.97 -1.68
N ILE A 281 -19.99 3.78 -2.21
CA ILE A 281 -19.45 3.62 -3.57
C ILE A 281 -18.00 3.16 -3.51
N VAL A 282 -17.11 3.97 -2.94
CA VAL A 282 -15.66 3.71 -3.03
C VAL A 282 -15.28 2.47 -2.24
N ASN A 283 -15.64 2.40 -0.95
CA ASN A 283 -15.24 1.27 -0.10
C ASN A 283 -15.85 -0.07 -0.54
N VAL A 284 -17.03 -0.03 -1.16
CA VAL A 284 -17.77 -1.24 -1.54
C VAL A 284 -17.46 -1.72 -2.94
N TYR A 285 -17.27 -0.82 -3.91
CA TYR A 285 -17.14 -1.19 -5.33
C TYR A 285 -15.77 -0.87 -5.95
N ALA A 286 -14.92 -0.13 -5.23
CA ALA A 286 -13.62 0.35 -5.76
C ALA A 286 -12.42 0.02 -4.86
N GLN A 287 -12.60 -0.86 -3.87
CA GLN A 287 -11.54 -1.26 -2.93
C GLN A 287 -11.33 -2.79 -2.85
N PHE A 288 -11.68 -3.55 -3.90
CA PHE A 288 -11.44 -4.99 -3.93
C PHE A 288 -9.96 -5.33 -3.93
N GLY A 289 -9.50 -6.01 -2.88
CA GLY A 289 -8.05 -6.23 -2.69
C GLY A 289 -7.30 -5.01 -2.17
N GLY A 290 -7.99 -3.95 -1.76
CA GLY A 290 -7.41 -2.65 -1.39
C GLY A 290 -7.78 -1.56 -2.41
N SER A 291 -7.41 -0.30 -2.14
CA SER A 291 -7.89 0.87 -2.90
C SER A 291 -7.49 0.98 -4.36
N GLY A 292 -6.59 0.13 -4.85
CA GLY A 292 -6.23 0.05 -6.26
C GLY A 292 -7.02 -0.97 -7.08
N MET A 293 -8.07 -1.60 -6.53
CA MET A 293 -8.75 -2.74 -7.16
C MET A 293 -7.77 -3.89 -7.48
N LEU A 294 -6.88 -4.19 -6.52
CA LEU A 294 -5.78 -5.15 -6.68
C LEU A 294 -6.26 -6.59 -6.89
N LEU A 295 -7.50 -6.91 -6.54
CA LEU A 295 -8.10 -8.19 -6.90
C LEU A 295 -8.21 -8.34 -8.43
N GLY A 296 -8.50 -7.26 -9.16
CA GLY A 296 -8.48 -7.25 -10.62
C GLY A 296 -7.07 -7.46 -11.20
N LEU A 297 -6.04 -6.89 -10.56
CA LEU A 297 -4.64 -7.16 -10.90
C LEU A 297 -4.30 -8.65 -10.70
N LEU A 298 -4.76 -9.23 -9.60
CA LEU A 298 -4.52 -10.64 -9.27
C LEU A 298 -5.15 -11.57 -10.31
N PHE A 299 -6.41 -11.34 -10.68
CA PHE A 299 -7.05 -12.10 -11.76
C PHE A 299 -6.39 -11.88 -13.12
N ALA A 300 -5.99 -10.65 -13.43
CA ALA A 300 -5.26 -10.36 -14.66
C ALA A 300 -3.95 -11.15 -14.75
N ILE A 301 -3.22 -11.32 -13.63
CA ILE A 301 -2.02 -12.16 -13.56
C ILE A 301 -2.35 -13.63 -13.85
N PHE A 302 -3.43 -14.17 -13.28
CA PHE A 302 -3.85 -15.55 -13.55
C PHE A 302 -4.29 -15.78 -14.99
N LEU A 303 -4.94 -14.79 -15.61
CA LEU A 303 -5.32 -14.86 -17.02
C LEU A 303 -4.13 -14.79 -17.98
N THR A 304 -3.01 -14.19 -17.55
CA THR A 304 -1.77 -14.22 -18.35
C THR A 304 -1.08 -15.58 -18.24
N ARG A 305 -1.00 -16.30 -19.37
CA ARG A 305 -0.41 -17.65 -19.45
C ARG A 305 1.10 -17.66 -19.24
N GLY A 306 1.58 -18.61 -18.43
CA GLY A 306 2.98 -19.07 -18.35
C GLY A 306 3.64 -18.87 -16.98
N ALA A 307 4.38 -19.88 -16.52
CA ALA A 307 5.03 -19.95 -15.20
C ALA A 307 6.07 -18.84 -14.99
N CYS A 308 5.69 -17.79 -14.27
CA CYS A 308 6.58 -16.71 -13.88
C CYS A 308 6.53 -16.46 -12.36
N ARG A 309 7.57 -15.81 -11.83
CA ARG A 309 7.64 -15.32 -10.43
C ARG A 309 6.35 -14.59 -10.03
N GLN A 310 5.78 -13.80 -10.95
CA GLN A 310 4.55 -13.05 -10.75
C GLN A 310 3.33 -13.95 -10.46
N GLN A 311 3.22 -15.12 -11.10
CA GLN A 311 2.13 -16.07 -10.83
C GLN A 311 2.27 -16.71 -9.44
N ARG A 312 3.49 -17.05 -9.01
CA ARG A 312 3.72 -17.58 -7.65
C ARG A 312 3.35 -16.55 -6.59
N VAL A 313 3.77 -15.29 -6.79
CA VAL A 313 3.39 -14.18 -5.90
C VAL A 313 1.88 -14.00 -5.85
N ALA A 314 1.18 -14.05 -6.98
CA ALA A 314 -0.27 -13.94 -7.04
C ALA A 314 -0.97 -15.08 -6.30
N TRP A 315 -0.50 -16.33 -6.45
CA TRP A 315 -1.02 -17.48 -5.70
C TRP A 315 -0.84 -17.33 -4.19
N LEU A 316 0.35 -16.93 -3.76
CA LEU A 316 0.65 -16.71 -2.34
C LEU A 316 -0.19 -15.56 -1.75
N SER A 317 -0.44 -14.51 -2.54
CA SER A 317 -1.18 -13.32 -2.10
C SER A 317 -2.70 -13.43 -2.26
N LEU A 318 -3.22 -14.56 -2.77
CA LEU A 318 -4.64 -14.73 -3.06
C LEU A 318 -5.54 -14.52 -1.84
N ILE A 319 -5.25 -15.24 -0.76
CA ILE A 319 -6.04 -15.19 0.48
C ILE A 319 -6.11 -13.77 1.07
N PRO A 320 -4.99 -13.08 1.34
CA PRO A 320 -5.06 -11.74 1.92
C PRO A 320 -5.71 -10.75 0.94
N THR A 321 -5.46 -10.87 -0.37
CA THR A 321 -6.06 -9.98 -1.38
C THR A 321 -7.58 -10.18 -1.47
N LEU A 322 -8.09 -11.41 -1.37
CA LEU A 322 -9.54 -11.66 -1.31
C LEU A 322 -10.18 -10.97 -0.10
N GLY A 323 -9.48 -10.97 1.03
CA GLY A 323 -9.85 -10.24 2.25
C GLY A 323 -9.62 -8.73 2.22
N ASN A 324 -9.32 -8.15 1.06
CA ASN A 324 -9.03 -6.73 0.84
C ASN A 324 -7.69 -6.23 1.43
N VAL A 325 -6.74 -7.14 1.67
CA VAL A 325 -5.37 -6.83 2.10
C VAL A 325 -4.39 -7.04 0.94
N GLY A 326 -4.16 -5.99 0.15
CA GLY A 326 -3.36 -6.07 -1.08
C GLY A 326 -1.86 -5.76 -0.96
N ALA A 327 -1.36 -5.39 0.22
CA ALA A 327 0.05 -5.05 0.42
C ALA A 327 1.03 -6.14 -0.05
N PRO A 328 0.80 -7.45 0.19
CA PRO A 328 1.69 -8.51 -0.32
C PRO A 328 1.81 -8.53 -1.83
N LEU A 329 0.69 -8.32 -2.55
CA LEU A 329 0.68 -8.29 -4.00
C LEU A 329 1.43 -7.08 -4.55
N MET A 330 1.23 -5.91 -3.96
CA MET A 330 1.92 -4.67 -4.35
C MET A 330 3.44 -4.78 -4.19
N VAL A 331 3.91 -5.41 -3.12
CA VAL A 331 5.34 -5.60 -2.83
C VAL A 331 5.94 -6.72 -3.67
N GLY A 332 5.23 -7.84 -3.84
CA GLY A 332 5.73 -9.01 -4.55
C GLY A 332 5.81 -8.84 -6.08
N VAL A 333 4.86 -8.10 -6.67
CA VAL A 333 4.79 -7.76 -8.11
C VAL A 333 5.53 -6.45 -8.45
N PRO A 334 6.33 -5.92 -7.51
CA PRO A 334 6.63 -4.50 -7.27
C PRO A 334 5.79 -3.50 -8.09
N VAL A 335 4.53 -3.30 -7.69
CA VAL A 335 3.65 -2.26 -8.26
C VAL A 335 4.12 -0.86 -7.84
N VAL A 336 4.69 -0.76 -6.63
CA VAL A 336 5.22 0.48 -6.06
C VAL A 336 6.27 1.08 -7.00
N LEU A 337 6.06 2.33 -7.40
CA LEU A 337 6.88 3.11 -8.32
C LEU A 337 7.05 2.53 -9.74
N SER A 338 6.22 1.55 -10.15
CA SER A 338 6.20 1.10 -11.55
C SER A 338 5.36 2.07 -12.39
N PRO A 339 5.93 2.80 -13.36
CA PRO A 339 5.14 3.67 -14.24
C PRO A 339 4.11 2.88 -15.05
N LEU A 340 4.41 1.63 -15.42
CA LEU A 340 3.50 0.80 -16.19
C LEU A 340 2.28 0.32 -15.38
N LEU A 341 2.50 -0.21 -14.17
CA LEU A 341 1.41 -0.71 -13.32
C LEU A 341 0.72 0.38 -12.50
N GLY A 342 1.33 1.57 -12.38
CA GLY A 342 0.71 2.74 -11.76
C GLY A 342 -0.49 3.27 -12.56
N ILE A 343 -0.47 3.14 -13.89
CA ILE A 343 -1.58 3.56 -14.76
C ILE A 343 -2.88 2.78 -14.43
N PRO A 344 -2.92 1.44 -14.50
CA PRO A 344 -4.15 0.70 -14.17
C PRO A 344 -4.50 0.79 -12.68
N LEU A 345 -3.53 0.99 -11.78
CA LEU A 345 -3.80 1.26 -10.35
C LEU A 345 -4.64 2.52 -10.13
N LEU A 346 -4.50 3.51 -11.01
CA LEU A 346 -5.31 4.72 -11.00
C LEU A 346 -6.60 4.55 -11.81
N LEU A 347 -6.54 3.97 -13.01
CA LEU A 347 -7.70 3.87 -13.90
C LEU A 347 -8.77 2.88 -13.43
N ALA A 348 -8.37 1.73 -12.88
CA ALA A 348 -9.30 0.69 -12.47
C ALA A 348 -10.34 1.17 -11.44
N PRO A 349 -9.96 1.77 -10.29
CA PRO A 349 -10.95 2.25 -9.33
C PRO A 349 -11.75 3.45 -9.87
N LEU A 350 -11.18 4.32 -10.71
CA LEU A 350 -11.94 5.43 -11.31
C LEU A 350 -13.04 4.93 -12.25
N ALA A 351 -12.75 3.90 -13.05
CA ALA A 351 -13.73 3.28 -13.93
C ALA A 351 -14.86 2.63 -13.13
N THR A 352 -14.52 1.85 -12.09
CA THR A 352 -15.55 1.18 -11.28
C THR A 352 -16.39 2.18 -10.51
N ILE A 353 -15.79 3.19 -9.85
CA ILE A 353 -16.53 4.28 -9.19
C ILE A 353 -17.54 4.93 -10.14
N SER A 354 -17.14 5.20 -11.38
CA SER A 354 -18.02 5.86 -12.37
C SER A 354 -19.23 4.99 -12.71
N VAL A 355 -19.01 3.68 -12.90
CA VAL A 355 -20.07 2.71 -13.19
C VAL A 355 -20.97 2.52 -11.98
N SER A 356 -20.42 2.23 -10.79
CA SER A 356 -21.22 1.99 -9.59
C SER A 356 -21.98 3.24 -9.16
N TRP A 357 -21.39 4.44 -9.30
CA TRP A 357 -22.09 5.70 -9.05
C TRP A 357 -23.30 5.88 -9.96
N LEU A 358 -23.18 5.56 -11.26
CA LEU A 358 -24.29 5.64 -12.19
C LEU A 358 -25.41 4.66 -11.82
N CYS A 359 -25.07 3.40 -11.52
CA CYS A 359 -26.04 2.38 -11.15
C CYS A 359 -26.79 2.71 -9.84
N VAL A 360 -26.11 3.24 -8.83
CA VAL A 360 -26.74 3.67 -7.57
C VAL A 360 -27.57 4.94 -7.79
N ARG A 361 -27.08 5.90 -8.59
CA ARG A 361 -27.81 7.14 -8.88
C ARG A 361 -29.11 6.90 -9.66
N LEU A 362 -29.11 5.94 -10.59
CA LEU A 362 -30.29 5.52 -11.34
C LEU A 362 -31.21 4.57 -10.55
N ALA A 363 -30.88 4.28 -9.28
CA ALA A 363 -31.59 3.35 -8.42
C ALA A 363 -31.71 1.91 -8.99
N TRP A 364 -30.80 1.52 -9.88
CA TRP A 364 -30.70 0.13 -10.37
C TRP A 364 -30.14 -0.80 -9.30
N VAL A 365 -29.29 -0.26 -8.44
CA VAL A 365 -28.68 -0.96 -7.32
C VAL A 365 -28.93 -0.16 -6.05
N PRO A 366 -29.37 -0.81 -4.96
CA PRO A 366 -29.58 -0.11 -3.71
C PRO A 366 -28.28 0.40 -3.09
N ALA A 367 -28.39 1.48 -2.32
CA ALA A 367 -27.26 2.01 -1.56
C ALA A 367 -26.92 1.11 -0.37
N VAL A 368 -25.62 0.99 -0.09
CA VAL A 368 -25.09 0.20 1.02
C VAL A 368 -25.29 0.95 2.34
N ALA A 369 -26.00 0.35 3.28
CA ALA A 369 -26.30 0.94 4.58
C ALA A 369 -25.81 0.09 5.75
N TYR A 370 -25.68 -1.22 5.56
CA TYR A 370 -25.24 -2.13 6.62
C TYR A 370 -23.72 -2.02 6.84
N PRO A 371 -23.26 -2.13 8.11
CA PRO A 371 -21.85 -2.16 8.42
C PRO A 371 -21.18 -3.38 7.79
N LEU A 372 -20.00 -3.17 7.22
CA LEU A 372 -19.25 -4.22 6.53
C LEU A 372 -18.34 -4.93 7.54
N ALA A 373 -18.42 -6.26 7.60
CA ALA A 373 -17.53 -7.06 8.42
C ALA A 373 -16.11 -7.07 7.81
N THR A 374 -15.08 -6.99 8.64
CA THR A 374 -13.69 -6.98 8.17
C THR A 374 -13.31 -8.34 7.58
N GLY A 375 -12.52 -8.34 6.51
CA GLY A 375 -12.08 -9.56 5.83
C GLY A 375 -13.17 -10.27 5.01
N THR A 376 -14.32 -9.62 4.81
CA THR A 376 -15.32 -10.06 3.83
C THR A 376 -14.69 -10.13 2.44
N PRO A 377 -14.87 -11.22 1.68
CA PRO A 377 -14.38 -11.31 0.30
C PRO A 377 -14.88 -10.13 -0.54
N GLY A 378 -13.99 -9.45 -1.26
CA GLY A 378 -14.27 -8.18 -1.95
C GLY A 378 -15.66 -8.09 -2.61
N PRO A 379 -16.00 -8.94 -3.61
CA PRO A 379 -17.29 -8.87 -4.30
C PRO A 379 -18.52 -9.08 -3.41
N LEU A 380 -18.37 -9.77 -2.28
CA LEU A 380 -19.48 -10.01 -1.34
C LEU A 380 -19.80 -8.78 -0.47
N LEU A 381 -18.91 -7.78 -0.41
CA LEU A 381 -19.15 -6.54 0.33
C LEU A 381 -20.43 -5.84 -0.13
N ALA A 382 -20.67 -5.79 -1.44
CA ALA A 382 -21.84 -5.13 -2.01
C ALA A 382 -23.15 -5.87 -1.68
N TYR A 383 -23.13 -7.20 -1.79
CA TYR A 383 -24.28 -8.03 -1.46
C TYR A 383 -24.66 -7.91 0.01
N LEU A 384 -23.69 -8.05 0.91
CA LEU A 384 -23.92 -8.01 2.35
C LEU A 384 -24.22 -6.58 2.85
N GLY A 385 -23.54 -5.58 2.29
CA GLY A 385 -23.77 -4.17 2.63
C GLY A 385 -25.16 -3.65 2.24
N THR A 386 -25.81 -4.31 1.28
CA THR A 386 -27.20 -4.06 0.90
C THR A 386 -28.19 -4.97 1.62
N GLY A 387 -27.76 -5.88 2.50
CA GLY A 387 -28.69 -6.81 3.16
C GLY A 387 -29.18 -7.93 2.23
N GLY A 388 -28.41 -8.26 1.19
CA GLY A 388 -28.65 -9.42 0.32
C GLY A 388 -29.21 -9.10 -1.07
N SER A 389 -28.92 -7.93 -1.64
CA SER A 389 -29.42 -7.60 -2.98
C SER A 389 -28.57 -8.23 -4.10
N TRP A 390 -29.19 -9.04 -4.94
CA TRP A 390 -28.56 -9.64 -6.13
C TRP A 390 -28.04 -8.61 -7.14
N PRO A 391 -28.74 -7.48 -7.42
CA PRO A 391 -28.21 -6.45 -8.30
C PRO A 391 -26.87 -5.87 -7.82
N ALA A 392 -26.67 -5.71 -6.50
CA ALA A 392 -25.41 -5.24 -5.95
C ALA A 392 -24.27 -6.25 -6.13
N LEU A 393 -24.56 -7.56 -5.99
CA LEU A 393 -23.57 -8.60 -6.25
C LEU A 393 -23.16 -8.62 -7.73
N LEU A 394 -24.14 -8.52 -8.64
CA LEU A 394 -23.87 -8.49 -10.07
C LEU A 394 -23.01 -7.29 -10.44
N LEU A 395 -23.33 -6.10 -9.92
CA LEU A 395 -22.53 -4.90 -10.12
C LEU A 395 -21.08 -5.08 -9.60
N ALA A 396 -20.91 -5.65 -8.41
CA ALA A 396 -19.57 -5.93 -7.86
C ALA A 396 -18.75 -6.89 -8.74
N LEU A 397 -19.39 -7.90 -9.35
CA LEU A 397 -18.73 -8.80 -10.30
C LEU A 397 -18.40 -8.08 -11.62
N VAL A 398 -19.26 -7.19 -12.09
CA VAL A 398 -18.99 -6.33 -13.26
C VAL A 398 -17.80 -5.41 -12.98
N ASP A 399 -17.74 -4.77 -11.81
CA ASP A 399 -16.62 -3.92 -11.39
C ASP A 399 -15.30 -4.72 -11.29
N LEU A 400 -15.36 -5.95 -10.79
CA LEU A 400 -14.22 -6.85 -10.81
C LEU A 400 -13.79 -7.21 -12.24
N ALA A 401 -14.73 -7.45 -13.16
CA ALA A 401 -14.42 -7.73 -14.56
C ALA A 401 -13.81 -6.51 -15.27
N ILE A 402 -14.36 -5.31 -15.03
CA ILE A 402 -13.84 -4.04 -15.57
C ILE A 402 -12.41 -3.81 -15.09
N SER A 403 -12.16 -3.91 -13.78
CA SER A 403 -10.82 -3.74 -13.24
C SER A 403 -9.84 -4.79 -13.80
N THR A 404 -10.26 -6.05 -13.91
CA THR A 404 -9.44 -7.13 -14.52
C THR A 404 -9.11 -6.82 -15.98
N ALA A 405 -10.09 -6.35 -16.77
CA ALA A 405 -9.90 -5.99 -18.17
C ALA A 405 -8.94 -4.81 -18.32
N ILE A 406 -9.01 -3.81 -17.43
CA ILE A 406 -8.08 -2.69 -17.39
C ILE A 406 -6.66 -3.15 -17.06
N TYR A 407 -6.49 -4.04 -16.07
CA TYR A 407 -5.15 -4.54 -15.68
C TYR A 407 -4.51 -5.47 -16.71
N TYR A 408 -5.31 -6.27 -17.42
CA TYR A 408 -4.84 -7.31 -18.34
C TYR A 408 -3.74 -6.88 -19.32
N PRO A 409 -3.90 -5.81 -20.13
CA PRO A 409 -2.86 -5.39 -21.08
C PRO A 409 -1.57 -4.97 -20.37
N PHE A 410 -1.65 -4.26 -19.25
CA PHE A 410 -0.48 -3.78 -18.50
C PHE A 410 0.28 -4.91 -17.83
N VAL A 411 -0.41 -5.94 -17.34
CA VAL A 411 0.25 -7.14 -16.80
C VAL A 411 1.03 -7.87 -17.90
N LYS A 412 0.44 -8.00 -19.09
CA LYS A 412 1.13 -8.59 -20.25
C LYS A 412 2.37 -7.78 -20.63
N TRP A 413 2.27 -6.46 -20.69
CA TRP A 413 3.40 -5.58 -20.98
C TRP A 413 4.48 -5.61 -19.88
N HIS A 414 4.08 -5.69 -18.61
CA HIS A 414 5.00 -5.75 -17.48
C HIS A 414 5.84 -7.03 -17.53
N ARG A 415 5.22 -8.14 -17.88
CA ARG A 415 5.92 -9.41 -18.12
C ARG A 415 6.93 -9.29 -19.26
N LEU A 416 6.56 -8.66 -20.37
CA LEU A 416 7.48 -8.44 -21.49
C LEU A 416 8.67 -7.54 -21.09
N ALA A 417 8.43 -6.50 -20.28
CA ALA A 417 9.49 -5.66 -19.74
C ALA A 417 10.48 -6.47 -18.87
N GLN A 418 9.97 -7.36 -18.01
CA GLN A 418 10.81 -8.24 -17.18
C GLN A 418 11.65 -9.22 -18.01
N LEU A 419 11.10 -9.76 -19.10
CA LEU A 419 11.85 -10.64 -20.00
C LEU A 419 12.95 -9.90 -20.76
N LYS A 420 12.69 -8.68 -21.21
CA LYS A 420 13.71 -7.82 -21.84
C LYS A 420 14.85 -7.48 -20.87
N GLU A 421 14.56 -7.27 -19.59
CA GLU A 421 15.56 -7.01 -18.56
C GLU A 421 16.41 -8.26 -18.26
N GLY A 422 15.76 -9.43 -18.13
CA GLY A 422 16.45 -10.70 -17.85
C GLY A 422 17.37 -11.16 -18.99
N GLY A 423 16.93 -11.08 -20.24
CA GLY A 423 17.76 -11.45 -21.39
C GLY A 423 18.98 -10.55 -21.60
N ALA A 424 18.91 -9.28 -21.19
CA ALA A 424 20.05 -8.36 -21.26
C ALA A 424 21.14 -8.63 -20.20
N HIS A 425 20.85 -9.43 -19.17
CA HIS A 425 21.82 -9.83 -18.14
C HIS A 425 22.56 -11.13 -18.47
N ASP A 426 22.05 -11.94 -19.40
CA ASP A 426 22.74 -13.16 -19.87
C ASP A 426 23.70 -12.88 -21.06
N GLU A 427 23.62 -11.68 -21.66
CA GLU A 427 24.46 -11.25 -22.80
C GLU A 427 25.61 -10.28 -22.42
N ALA A 428 25.75 -9.92 -21.14
CA ALA A 428 26.77 -9.00 -20.62
C ALA A 428 27.60 -9.65 -19.51
#